data_AF-A0A1G1CNP2-F1
#
_entry.id   AF-A0A1G1CNP2-F1
#
_cell.length_a   1.000
_cell.length_b   1.000
_cell.length_c   1.000
_cell.angle_alpha   90.00
_cell.angle_beta   90.00
_cell.angle_gamma   90.00
#
_symmetry.space_group_name_H-M   'P 1'
#
loop_
_entity.id
_entity.type
_entity.pdbx_description
1 polymer ?
#
loop_
_entity_poly.entity_id
_entity_poly.type
_entity_poly.pdbx_seq_one_letter_code
_entity_poly.pdbx_strand_id
1 'polypeptide(L)'
;MGLEKTKRGCFGYHLGQCRGACVGREPAAKYNLRVLKALKQKKMLDWPFAGVIAIREENEVNDRAVTHIFDNWQHLGTISDEAEINTPGVWAQFTPGVNKSRLDLDTYKILKRYLQANVNRVRLVSGDKIKSWITD
;
A
#
# COMPACT_ATOMS: atom_id res chain seq x y z
N MET A 1 -12.25 14.65 -22.90
CA MET A 1 -12.28 13.29 -22.31
C MET A 1 -13.57 12.62 -22.76
N GLY A 2 -13.45 11.64 -23.65
CA GLY A 2 -14.54 10.77 -24.11
C GLY A 2 -14.02 9.35 -24.04
N LEU A 3 -14.38 8.63 -22.98
CA LEU A 3 -14.07 7.21 -22.85
C LEU A 3 -15.09 6.36 -23.64
N GLU A 4 -16.29 6.91 -23.89
CA GLU A 4 -17.25 6.39 -24.85
C GLU A 4 -17.90 7.51 -25.67
N LYS A 5 -18.08 7.28 -26.97
CA LYS A 5 -18.84 8.17 -27.86
C LYS A 5 -20.33 7.85 -27.74
N THR A 6 -20.99 8.38 -26.71
CA THR A 6 -22.43 8.22 -26.52
C THR A 6 -23.13 9.56 -26.50
N LYS A 7 -24.29 9.65 -27.18
CA LYS A 7 -25.21 10.79 -27.08
C LYS A 7 -26.04 10.75 -25.78
N ARG A 8 -25.98 9.64 -25.03
CA ARG A 8 -26.70 9.40 -23.78
C ARG A 8 -25.77 9.62 -22.58
N GLY A 9 -26.35 9.80 -21.40
CA GLY A 9 -25.59 9.92 -20.16
C GLY A 9 -24.82 8.64 -19.83
N CYS A 10 -23.78 8.76 -18.99
CA CYS A 10 -23.14 7.58 -18.42
C CYS A 10 -24.11 6.83 -17.50
N PHE A 11 -23.84 5.55 -17.19
CA PHE A 11 -24.68 4.74 -16.30
C PHE A 11 -24.93 5.44 -14.95
N GLY A 12 -23.90 6.04 -14.35
CA GLY A 12 -24.04 6.81 -13.11
C GLY A 12 -24.99 8.02 -13.24
N TYR A 13 -25.14 8.63 -14.42
CA TYR A 13 -26.12 9.71 -14.62
C TYR A 13 -27.54 9.15 -14.62
N HIS A 14 -27.76 8.00 -15.27
CA HIS A 14 -29.05 7.31 -15.26
C HIS A 14 -29.45 6.85 -13.85
N LEU A 15 -28.49 6.52 -12.99
CA LEU A 15 -28.70 6.21 -11.58
C LEU A 15 -28.81 7.44 -10.65
N GLY A 16 -28.70 8.67 -11.17
CA GLY A 16 -28.70 9.90 -10.35
C GLY A 16 -27.43 10.12 -9.52
N GLN A 17 -26.40 9.30 -9.70
CA GLN A 17 -25.11 9.37 -9.00
C GLN A 17 -24.10 10.33 -9.68
N CYS A 18 -24.31 10.64 -10.95
CA CYS A 18 -23.53 11.62 -11.72
C CYS A 18 -24.39 12.82 -12.11
N ARG A 19 -23.81 14.02 -12.06
CA ARG A 19 -24.50 15.28 -12.41
C ARG A 19 -24.46 15.63 -13.90
N GLY A 20 -24.04 14.69 -14.74
CA GLY A 20 -24.15 14.80 -16.20
C GLY A 20 -23.03 15.60 -16.88
N ALA A 21 -21.79 15.51 -16.38
CA ALA A 21 -20.63 16.12 -17.04
C ALA A 21 -20.42 15.59 -18.48
N CYS A 22 -20.71 14.31 -18.72
CA CYS A 22 -20.58 13.68 -20.04
C CYS A 22 -21.60 14.16 -21.09
N VAL A 23 -22.74 14.72 -20.63
CA VAL A 23 -23.82 15.27 -21.49
C VAL A 23 -23.90 16.79 -21.39
N GLY A 24 -22.88 17.44 -20.84
CA GLY A 24 -22.79 18.90 -20.72
C GLY A 24 -23.72 19.54 -19.67
N ARG A 25 -24.42 18.76 -18.84
CA ARG A 25 -25.32 19.28 -17.79
C ARG A 25 -24.55 19.84 -16.58
N GLU A 26 -23.38 19.28 -16.27
CA GLU A 26 -22.42 19.83 -15.31
C GLU A 26 -21.22 20.39 -16.07
N PRO A 27 -20.83 21.67 -15.84
CA PRO A 27 -19.62 22.22 -16.46
C PRO A 27 -18.38 21.43 -16.07
N ALA A 28 -17.47 21.21 -17.03
CA ALA A 28 -16.26 20.41 -16.82
C ALA A 28 -15.41 20.88 -15.64
N ALA A 29 -15.25 22.20 -15.47
CA ALA A 29 -14.52 22.77 -14.33
C ALA A 29 -15.14 22.39 -12.97
N LYS A 30 -16.47 22.41 -12.87
CA LYS A 30 -17.21 22.04 -11.66
C LYS A 30 -17.11 20.53 -11.37
N TYR A 31 -17.21 19.70 -12.41
CA TYR A 31 -16.99 18.26 -12.32
C TYR A 31 -15.56 17.95 -11.83
N ASN A 32 -14.55 18.55 -12.47
CA ASN A 32 -13.14 18.34 -12.12
C ASN A 32 -12.86 18.75 -10.68
N LEU A 33 -13.39 19.89 -10.21
CA LEU A 33 -13.24 20.30 -8.82
C LEU A 33 -13.87 19.30 -7.84
N ARG A 34 -15.06 18.77 -8.17
CA ARG A 34 -15.73 17.74 -7.35
C ARG A 34 -14.92 16.45 -7.29
N VAL A 35 -14.38 16.02 -8.43
CA VAL A 35 -13.49 14.85 -8.51
C VAL A 35 -12.22 15.08 -7.69
N LEU A 36 -11.54 16.22 -7.86
CA LEU A 36 -10.33 16.55 -7.10
C LEU A 36 -10.59 16.59 -5.59
N LYS A 37 -11.72 17.16 -5.16
CA LYS A 37 -12.12 17.17 -3.73
C LYS A 37 -12.31 15.76 -3.19
N ALA A 38 -12.94 14.87 -3.95
CA ALA A 38 -13.10 13.47 -3.57
C ALA A 38 -11.76 12.72 -3.53
N LEU A 39 -10.91 12.91 -4.54
CA LEU A 39 -9.58 12.29 -4.60
C LEU A 39 -8.67 12.77 -3.47
N LYS A 40 -8.73 14.05 -3.08
CA LYS A 40 -7.96 14.57 -1.93
C LYS A 40 -8.27 13.81 -0.63
N GLN A 41 -9.52 13.40 -0.42
CA GLN A 41 -9.92 12.60 0.75
C GLN A 41 -9.43 11.15 0.70
N LYS A 42 -9.00 10.69 -0.48
CA LYS A 42 -8.50 9.33 -0.73
C LYS A 42 -6.99 9.29 -0.96
N LYS A 43 -6.28 10.41 -0.74
CA LYS A 43 -4.82 10.46 -0.91
C LYS A 43 -4.17 9.48 0.07
N MET A 44 -3.35 8.57 -0.45
CA MET A 44 -2.46 7.77 0.37
C MET A 44 -1.36 8.62 0.98
N LEU A 45 -0.88 8.22 2.14
CA LEU A 45 0.33 8.82 2.71
C LEU A 45 1.53 8.41 1.86
N ASP A 46 2.50 9.32 1.77
CA ASP A 46 3.79 8.98 1.18
C ASP A 46 4.48 7.93 2.07
N TRP A 47 5.31 7.08 1.47
CA TRP A 47 6.07 6.07 2.21
C TRP A 47 7.02 6.77 3.20
N PRO A 48 6.88 6.55 4.53
CA PRO A 48 7.60 7.34 5.51
C PRO A 48 9.02 6.84 5.80
N PHE A 49 9.46 5.77 5.14
CA PHE A 49 10.75 5.13 5.36
C PHE A 49 11.67 5.32 4.15
N ALA A 50 12.98 5.32 4.40
CA ALA A 50 13.99 5.51 3.37
C ALA A 50 14.20 4.28 2.45
N GLY A 51 13.44 3.21 2.64
CA GLY A 51 13.52 1.98 1.84
C GLY A 51 12.67 0.86 2.41
N VAL A 52 13.05 -0.38 2.06
CA VAL A 52 12.41 -1.61 2.51
C VAL A 52 12.44 -1.73 4.03
N ILE A 53 11.32 -2.15 4.61
CA ILE A 53 11.19 -2.42 6.04
C ILE A 53 10.82 -3.87 6.32
N ALA A 54 11.21 -4.35 7.49
CA ALA A 54 10.78 -5.60 8.09
C ALA A 54 9.94 -5.31 9.35
N ILE A 55 8.86 -6.07 9.53
CA ILE A 55 8.00 -6.05 10.72
C ILE A 55 7.89 -7.48 11.22
N ARG A 56 8.29 -7.71 12.47
CA ARG A 56 8.13 -9.02 13.14
C ARG A 56 6.76 -9.10 13.80
N GLU A 57 6.04 -10.15 13.48
CA GLU A 57 4.80 -10.55 14.13
C GLU A 57 5.07 -11.79 14.97
N GLU A 58 4.78 -11.72 16.26
CA GLU A 58 4.98 -12.80 17.23
C GLU A 58 3.63 -13.26 17.75
N ASN A 59 3.44 -14.58 17.82
CA ASN A 59 2.23 -15.19 18.36
C ASN A 59 2.51 -15.70 19.78
N GLU A 60 1.95 -15.00 20.76
CA GLU A 60 2.12 -15.28 22.19
C GLU A 60 1.65 -16.67 22.62
N VAL A 61 0.80 -17.34 21.83
CA VAL A 61 0.19 -18.63 22.21
C VAL A 61 1.05 -19.81 21.78
N ASN A 62 1.77 -19.70 20.66
CA ASN A 62 2.50 -20.83 20.07
C ASN A 62 3.98 -20.54 19.80
N ASP A 63 4.49 -19.42 20.31
CA ASP A 63 5.89 -18.98 20.20
C ASP A 63 6.40 -18.93 18.75
N ARG A 64 5.49 -18.70 17.80
CA ARG A 64 5.85 -18.54 16.39
C ARG A 64 6.03 -17.07 16.08
N ALA A 65 7.14 -16.77 15.40
CA ALA A 65 7.38 -15.45 14.84
C ALA A 65 7.44 -15.55 13.31
N VAL A 66 6.86 -14.56 12.64
CA VAL A 66 7.02 -14.36 11.19
C VAL A 66 7.48 -12.93 10.94
N THR A 67 8.30 -12.75 9.91
CA THR A 67 8.78 -11.43 9.50
C THR A 67 8.15 -11.05 8.18
N HIS A 68 7.39 -9.97 8.18
CA HIS A 68 6.77 -9.40 6.98
C HIS A 68 7.64 -8.30 6.40
N ILE A 69 7.86 -8.33 5.09
CA ILE A 69 8.70 -7.39 4.37
C ILE A 69 7.81 -6.46 3.55
N PHE A 70 8.04 -5.16 3.67
CA PHE A 70 7.26 -4.14 2.96
C PHE A 70 8.15 -3.09 2.31
N ASP A 71 7.70 -2.58 1.17
CA ASP A 71 8.22 -1.35 0.58
C ASP A 71 7.10 -0.59 -0.12
N ASN A 72 7.12 0.74 -0.06
CA ASN A 72 6.14 1.61 -0.71
C ASN A 72 4.66 1.15 -0.54
N TRP A 73 4.28 0.78 0.69
CA TRP A 73 2.95 0.23 1.05
C TRP A 73 2.58 -1.11 0.42
N GLN A 74 3.53 -1.81 -0.19
CA GLN A 74 3.36 -3.14 -0.77
C GLN A 74 3.99 -4.20 0.11
N HIS A 75 3.29 -5.31 0.30
CA HIS A 75 3.85 -6.50 0.96
C HIS A 75 4.71 -7.27 -0.02
N LEU A 76 6.01 -7.34 0.22
CA LEU A 76 6.98 -8.03 -0.63
C LEU A 76 7.10 -9.52 -0.29
N GLY A 77 6.61 -9.95 0.88
CA GLY A 77 6.57 -11.35 1.28
C GLY A 77 6.86 -11.54 2.76
N THR A 78 6.93 -12.80 3.16
CA THR A 78 7.09 -13.21 4.55
C THR A 78 8.25 -14.19 4.67
N ILE A 79 9.08 -14.03 5.69
CA ILE A 79 10.04 -15.03 6.16
C ILE A 79 9.45 -15.68 7.40
N SER A 80 9.24 -16.99 7.37
CA SER A 80 8.62 -17.75 8.47
C SER A 80 9.64 -18.40 9.40
N ASP A 81 10.88 -18.58 8.94
CA ASP A 81 11.97 -19.15 9.74
C ASP A 81 13.04 -18.09 9.97
N GLU A 82 13.34 -17.80 11.23
CA GLU A 82 14.33 -16.80 11.59
C GLU A 82 15.74 -17.17 11.13
N ALA A 83 16.03 -18.46 10.95
CA ALA A 83 17.29 -18.91 10.38
C ALA A 83 17.49 -18.41 8.95
N GLU A 84 16.41 -18.22 8.17
CA GLU A 84 16.49 -17.74 6.78
C GLU A 84 16.93 -16.28 6.67
N ILE A 85 16.70 -15.46 7.71
CA ILE A 85 17.05 -14.03 7.69
C ILE A 85 18.55 -13.80 7.44
N ASN A 86 19.39 -14.70 7.97
CA ASN A 86 20.84 -14.62 7.85
C ASN A 86 21.39 -15.39 6.65
N THR A 87 20.54 -16.07 5.88
CA THR A 87 20.95 -16.82 4.70
C THR A 87 21.34 -15.83 3.59
N PRO A 88 22.56 -15.94 3.02
CA PRO A 88 22.99 -15.07 1.94
C PRO A 88 22.02 -15.08 0.76
N GLY A 89 21.67 -13.90 0.25
CA GLY A 89 20.80 -13.75 -0.92
C GLY A 89 19.29 -13.86 -0.66
N VAL A 90 18.84 -14.18 0.54
CA VAL A 90 17.40 -14.20 0.88
C VAL A 90 16.74 -12.85 0.63
N TRP A 91 17.47 -11.75 0.81
CA TRP A 91 16.95 -10.39 0.60
C TRP A 91 16.74 -10.04 -0.87
N ALA A 92 17.43 -10.72 -1.80
CA ALA A 92 17.31 -10.45 -3.23
C ALA A 92 15.87 -10.67 -3.75
N GLN A 93 15.13 -11.60 -3.16
CA GLN A 93 13.73 -11.88 -3.52
C GLN A 93 12.76 -10.76 -3.11
N PHE A 94 13.16 -9.91 -2.16
CA PHE A 94 12.39 -8.76 -1.69
C PHE A 94 12.86 -7.45 -2.33
N THR A 95 13.55 -7.53 -3.46
CA THR A 95 13.91 -6.32 -4.22
C THR A 95 12.66 -5.75 -4.89
N PRO A 96 12.37 -4.45 -4.73
CA PRO A 96 11.26 -3.80 -5.41
C PRO A 96 11.32 -4.01 -6.93
N GLY A 97 10.21 -4.40 -7.54
CA GLY A 97 10.11 -4.69 -8.98
C GLY A 97 10.46 -6.12 -9.39
N VAL A 98 11.16 -6.89 -8.55
CA VAL A 98 11.32 -8.34 -8.73
C VAL A 98 10.05 -9.06 -8.28
N ASN A 99 9.55 -8.73 -7.09
CA ASN A 99 8.27 -9.22 -6.63
C ASN A 99 7.14 -8.32 -7.14
N LYS A 100 6.24 -8.87 -7.98
CA LYS A 100 5.10 -8.17 -8.57
C LYS A 100 3.90 -8.05 -7.62
N SER A 101 4.16 -7.87 -6.34
CA SER A 101 3.09 -7.61 -5.38
C SER A 101 2.39 -6.29 -5.74
N ARG A 102 1.06 -6.33 -5.81
CA ARG A 102 0.27 -5.15 -6.16
C ARG A 102 -0.03 -4.36 -4.90
N LEU A 103 -0.11 -3.04 -5.05
CA LEU A 103 -0.65 -2.19 -4.01
C LEU A 103 -2.12 -2.58 -3.78
N ASP A 104 -2.39 -3.09 -2.59
CA ASP A 104 -3.73 -3.44 -2.13
C ASP A 104 -4.19 -2.42 -1.07
N LEU A 105 -5.45 -1.98 -1.21
CA LEU A 105 -5.99 -0.91 -0.37
C LEU A 105 -6.17 -1.36 1.08
N ASP A 106 -6.51 -2.62 1.29
CA ASP A 106 -6.72 -3.14 2.64
C ASP A 106 -5.39 -3.41 3.34
N THR A 107 -4.40 -3.96 2.63
CA THR A 107 -3.00 -4.03 3.08
C THR A 107 -2.48 -2.65 3.49
N TYR A 108 -2.69 -1.61 2.66
CA TYR A 108 -2.33 -0.23 3.02
C TYR A 108 -3.01 0.24 4.31
N LYS A 109 -4.32 0.01 4.47
CA LYS A 109 -5.05 0.43 5.68
C LYS A 109 -4.56 -0.29 6.92
N ILE A 110 -4.35 -1.61 6.84
CA ILE A 110 -3.86 -2.45 7.93
C ILE A 110 -2.47 -1.97 8.34
N LEU A 111 -1.54 -1.89 7.38
CA LEU A 111 -0.18 -1.47 7.63
C LEU A 111 -0.12 -0.03 8.17
N LYS A 112 -0.86 0.90 7.56
CA LYS A 112 -0.93 2.29 8.05
C LYS A 112 -1.41 2.35 9.50
N ARG A 113 -2.48 1.63 9.85
CA ARG A 113 -3.00 1.61 11.22
C ARG A 113 -2.01 1.00 12.18
N TYR A 114 -1.34 -0.08 11.78
CA TYR A 114 -0.29 -0.71 12.58
C TYR A 114 0.88 0.25 12.87
N LEU A 115 1.38 0.92 11.83
CA LEU A 115 2.52 1.84 11.92
C LEU A 115 2.24 3.07 12.78
N GLN A 116 0.98 3.51 12.91
CA GLN A 116 0.61 4.62 13.79
C GLN A 116 0.91 4.33 15.27
N ALA A 117 0.87 3.06 15.68
CA ALA A 117 1.11 2.65 17.06
C ALA A 117 2.45 1.92 17.27
N ASN A 118 3.06 1.37 16.21
CA ASN A 118 4.16 0.40 16.32
C ASN A 118 5.39 0.77 15.48
N VAL A 119 5.64 2.06 15.23
CA VAL A 119 6.80 2.49 14.44
C VAL A 119 8.14 2.02 15.04
N ASN A 120 8.20 1.84 16.35
CA ASN A 120 9.34 1.30 17.09
C ASN A 120 9.61 -0.20 16.81
N ARG A 121 8.63 -0.94 16.28
CA ARG A 121 8.77 -2.36 15.88
C ARG A 121 9.22 -2.53 14.43
N VAL A 122 9.43 -1.43 13.71
CA VAL A 122 9.88 -1.45 12.32
C VAL A 122 11.40 -1.49 12.27
N ARG A 123 11.96 -2.26 11.32
CA ARG A 123 13.40 -2.27 11.05
C ARG A 123 13.67 -2.01 9.57
N LEU A 124 14.66 -1.17 9.28
CA LEU A 124 15.13 -0.93 7.91
C LEU A 124 15.98 -2.11 7.44
N VAL A 125 15.72 -2.56 6.22
CA VAL A 125 16.59 -3.49 5.49
C VAL A 125 17.60 -2.67 4.70
N SER A 126 18.89 -3.02 4.83
CA SER A 126 20.00 -2.34 4.18
C SER A 126 20.91 -3.37 3.52
N GLY A 127 20.80 -3.52 2.19
CA GLY A 127 21.46 -4.62 1.48
C GLY A 127 20.93 -5.96 1.95
N ASP A 128 21.83 -6.91 2.24
CA ASP A 128 21.48 -8.26 2.73
C ASP A 128 21.33 -8.35 4.26
N LYS A 129 21.10 -7.23 4.95
CA LYS A 129 21.03 -7.19 6.42
C LYS A 129 19.91 -6.29 6.92
N ILE A 130 19.35 -6.66 8.05
CA ILE A 130 18.49 -5.78 8.86
C ILE A 130 19.40 -4.97 9.78
N LYS A 131 19.15 -3.65 9.91
CA LYS A 131 20.05 -2.75 10.67
C LYS A 131 20.26 -3.11 12.15
N SER A 132 19.42 -3.95 12.75
CA SER A 132 19.68 -4.76 13.96
C SER A 132 18.37 -5.38 14.43
N TRP A 133 18.40 -6.68 14.75
CA TRP A 133 17.44 -7.25 15.69
C TRP A 133 17.92 -6.83 17.07
N ILE A 134 17.12 -6.06 17.81
CA ILE A 134 17.39 -5.89 19.24
C ILE A 134 16.86 -7.17 19.86
N THR A 135 17.74 -8.13 20.11
CA THR A 135 17.52 -9.12 21.16
C THR A 135 17.94 -8.45 22.45
N ASP A 136 17.02 -8.35 23.42
CA ASP A 136 17.40 -8.07 24.80
C ASP A 136 18.39 -9.13 25.32
#